data_AF-A0A2M6K7U6-F1
#
_entry.id   AF-A0A2M6K7U6-F1
#
_cell.length_a   1.000
_cell.length_b   1.000
_cell.length_c   1.000
_cell.angle_alpha   90.00
_cell.angle_beta   90.00
_cell.angle_gamma   90.00
#
_symmetry.space_group_name_H-M   'P 1'
#
loop_
_entity.id
_entity.type
_entity.pdbx_description
1 polymer ?
#
loop_
_entity_poly.entity_id
_entity_poly.type
_entity_poly.pdbx_seq_one_letter_code
_entity_poly.pdbx_strand_id
1 'polypeptide(L)'
;MKLVINKNQTEGTAEQFLRRAGYAYIRDRRTGKDSFARRLGGGFYPRLHMYVIERGEQIIFDLHLDQKQASYAGSRMHNAEHGGEVVEEEIGRLNGLASRIANRVSHVNDEPSDDGLNKIGHGDLASEKIEPKKISWWRRIFI
;
A
#
# COMPACT_ATOMS: atom_id res chain seq x y z
N MET A 1 -9.27 3.79 17.14
CA MET A 1 -8.58 2.55 17.54
C MET A 1 -7.23 2.50 16.86
N LYS A 2 -6.30 1.70 17.38
CA LYS A 2 -4.96 1.59 16.83
C LYS A 2 -4.70 0.17 16.34
N LEU A 3 -4.13 0.07 15.15
CA LEU A 3 -3.54 -1.16 14.63
C LEU A 3 -2.02 -0.99 14.63
N VAL A 4 -1.31 -1.95 15.23
CA VAL A 4 0.15 -1.98 15.25
C VAL A 4 0.60 -3.18 14.44
N ILE A 5 1.42 -2.94 13.43
CA ILE A 5 2.04 -4.00 12.62
C ILE A 5 3.52 -3.72 12.43
N ASN A 6 4.28 -4.75 12.04
CA ASN A 6 5.69 -4.61 11.70
C ASN A 6 5.87 -4.18 10.24
N LYS A 7 6.97 -3.48 9.95
CA LYS A 7 7.34 -2.99 8.61
C LYS A 7 7.45 -4.08 7.55
N ASN A 8 7.82 -5.30 7.94
CA ASN A 8 7.85 -6.44 7.01
C ASN A 8 6.44 -6.90 6.57
N GLN A 9 5.38 -6.45 7.24
CA GLN A 9 3.99 -6.82 6.92
C GLN A 9 3.31 -5.84 5.94
N THR A 10 3.98 -4.78 5.48
CA THR A 10 3.41 -3.78 4.56
C THR A 10 3.78 -3.95 3.09
N GLU A 11 4.69 -4.88 2.75
CA GLU A 11 5.22 -5.09 1.38
C GLU A 11 5.59 -3.75 0.72
N GLY A 12 6.46 -2.98 1.40
CA GLY A 12 6.84 -1.62 1.02
C GLY A 12 6.61 -0.60 2.15
N THR A 13 6.40 0.66 1.78
CA THR A 13 6.14 1.74 2.75
C THR A 13 4.71 1.69 3.29
N ALA A 14 4.48 2.30 4.46
CA ALA A 14 3.13 2.42 5.04
C ALA A 14 2.16 3.09 4.05
N GLU A 15 2.61 4.11 3.31
CA GLU A 15 1.82 4.76 2.28
C GLU A 15 1.38 3.79 1.18
N GLN A 16 2.31 2.98 0.65
CA GLN A 16 2.00 2.01 -0.40
C GLN A 16 0.97 0.98 0.07
N PHE A 17 1.11 0.49 1.30
CA PHE A 17 0.13 -0.38 1.94
C PHE A 17 -1.25 0.27 2.01
N LEU A 18 -1.33 1.52 2.47
CA LEU A 18 -2.59 2.25 2.61
C LEU A 18 -3.25 2.57 1.28
N ARG A 19 -2.47 2.92 0.25
CA ARG A 19 -2.98 3.12 -1.11
C ARG A 19 -3.60 1.84 -1.67
N ARG A 20 -2.95 0.69 -1.48
CA ARG A 20 -3.51 -0.63 -1.84
C ARG A 20 -4.77 -0.97 -1.04
N ALA A 21 -4.84 -0.52 0.22
CA ALA A 21 -6.00 -0.69 1.08
C ALA A 21 -7.17 0.26 0.78
N GLY A 22 -7.04 1.16 -0.22
CA GLY A 22 -8.08 2.07 -0.67
C GLY A 22 -8.11 3.42 0.04
N TYR A 23 -7.04 3.80 0.73
CA TYR A 23 -6.92 5.11 1.36
C TYR A 23 -6.29 6.14 0.42
N ALA A 24 -6.86 7.35 0.44
CA ALA A 24 -6.29 8.52 -0.21
C ALA A 24 -5.41 9.30 0.76
N TYR A 25 -4.26 9.75 0.28
CA TYR A 25 -3.35 10.61 1.04
C TYR A 25 -3.92 12.03 1.18
N ILE A 26 -3.75 12.60 2.37
CA ILE A 26 -4.18 13.95 2.75
C ILE A 26 -3.01 14.66 3.42
N ARG A 27 -2.55 15.74 2.79
CA ARG A 27 -1.58 16.70 3.33
C ARG A 27 -2.34 17.89 3.90
N ASP A 28 -2.36 18.05 5.22
CA ASP A 28 -2.89 19.27 5.84
C ASP A 28 -1.90 20.41 5.61
N ARG A 29 -2.27 21.38 4.76
CA ARG A 29 -1.41 22.53 4.42
C ARG A 29 -1.19 23.48 5.59
N ARG A 30 -2.10 23.50 6.58
CA ARG A 30 -2.06 24.40 7.72
C ARG A 30 -1.18 23.83 8.83
N THR A 31 -1.28 22.54 9.11
CA THR A 31 -0.49 21.89 10.16
C THR A 31 0.76 21.18 9.65
N GLY A 32 0.89 21.00 8.33
CA GLY A 32 1.96 20.21 7.72
C GLY A 32 1.91 18.72 8.06
N LYS A 33 0.75 18.22 8.52
CA LYS A 33 0.59 16.84 8.96
C LYS A 33 0.02 15.98 7.84
N ASP A 34 0.54 14.75 7.77
CA ASP A 34 0.13 13.75 6.82
C ASP A 34 -0.88 12.82 7.44
N SER A 35 -1.90 12.49 6.66
CA SER A 35 -2.96 11.58 7.06
C SER A 35 -3.57 10.90 5.85
N PHE A 36 -4.43 9.93 6.10
CA PHE A 36 -5.03 9.11 5.07
C PHE A 36 -6.52 9.00 5.32
N ALA A 37 -7.35 9.04 4.27
CA ALA A 37 -8.78 8.81 4.44
C ALA A 37 -9.37 7.89 3.38
N ARG A 38 -10.35 7.10 3.82
CA ARG A 38 -11.19 6.27 2.96
C ARG A 38 -12.65 6.66 3.18
N ARG A 39 -13.32 7.07 2.11
CA ARG A 39 -14.75 7.44 2.16
C ARG A 39 -15.60 6.18 2.19
N LEU A 40 -16.67 6.19 2.99
CA LEU A 40 -17.62 5.07 3.07
C LEU A 40 -18.84 5.26 2.17
N GLY A 41 -19.03 6.46 1.61
CA GLY A 41 -20.09 6.78 0.66
C GLY A 41 -19.66 7.80 -0.39
N GLY A 42 -20.60 8.28 -1.20
CA GLY A 42 -20.33 9.25 -2.27
C GLY A 42 -20.00 10.67 -1.79
N GLY A 43 -20.35 11.00 -0.54
CA GLY A 43 -20.11 12.31 0.07
C GLY A 43 -18.69 12.49 0.64
N PHE A 44 -18.48 13.60 1.36
CA PHE A 44 -17.24 13.84 2.11
C PHE A 44 -17.16 13.06 3.43
N TYR A 45 -18.31 12.73 4.00
CA TYR A 45 -18.49 11.96 5.22
C TYR A 45 -19.64 10.94 5.03
N PRO A 46 -19.68 9.84 5.79
CA PRO A 46 -18.67 9.42 6.75
C PRO A 46 -17.39 8.91 6.08
N ARG A 47 -16.25 9.10 6.75
CA ARG A 47 -14.95 8.64 6.27
C ARG A 47 -14.12 8.07 7.41
N LEU A 48 -13.35 7.05 7.10
CA LEU A 48 -12.30 6.54 7.96
C LEU A 48 -11.08 7.41 7.77
N HIS A 49 -10.62 8.07 8.83
CA HIS A 49 -9.44 8.93 8.83
C HIS A 49 -8.35 8.29 9.68
N MET A 50 -7.13 8.32 9.17
CA MET A 50 -6.01 7.57 9.72
C MET A 50 -4.74 8.41 9.76
N TYR A 51 -4.08 8.35 10.92
CA TYR A 51 -2.72 8.83 11.10
C TYR A 51 -1.75 7.65 11.14
N VAL A 52 -0.59 7.83 10.52
CA VAL A 52 0.49 6.84 10.52
C VAL A 52 1.60 7.35 11.41
N ILE A 53 2.01 6.52 12.37
CA ILE A 53 3.15 6.80 13.25
C ILE A 53 4.13 5.64 13.13
N GLU A 54 5.31 5.91 12.61
CA GLU A 54 6.39 4.92 12.58
C GLU A 54 7.24 4.99 13.84
N ARG A 55 7.51 3.83 14.45
CA ARG A 55 8.38 3.68 15.62
C ARG A 55 9.33 2.49 15.41
N GLY A 56 10.52 2.78 14.91
CA GLY A 56 11.51 1.73 14.59
C GLY A 56 10.97 0.77 13.54
N GLU A 57 10.81 -0.50 13.91
CA GLU A 57 10.27 -1.58 13.08
C GLU A 57 8.74 -1.66 13.09
N GLN A 58 8.07 -0.92 13.98
CA GLN A 58 6.62 -0.92 14.10
C GLN A 58 6.00 0.28 13.37
N ILE A 59 4.84 0.05 12.78
CA ILE A 59 3.96 1.05 12.21
C ILE A 59 2.66 1.02 13.01
N ILE A 60 2.26 2.19 13.51
CA ILE A 60 1.02 2.39 14.25
C ILE A 60 0.07 3.16 13.34
N PHE A 61 -1.05 2.53 13.01
CA PHE A 61 -2.18 3.12 12.32
C PHE A 61 -3.23 3.54 13.34
N ASP A 62 -3.39 4.83 13.58
CA ASP A 62 -4.42 5.39 14.45
C ASP A 62 -5.63 5.78 13.61
N LEU A 63 -6.70 4.99 13.71
CA LEU A 63 -7.89 5.03 12.88
C LEU A 63 -9.10 5.56 13.67
N HIS A 64 -9.86 6.46 13.07
CA HIS A 64 -11.13 6.94 13.62
C HIS A 64 -12.16 7.18 12.52
N LEU A 65 -13.44 7.07 12.88
CA LEU A 65 -14.55 7.38 11.99
C LEU A 65 -14.96 8.84 12.16
N ASP A 66 -14.76 9.63 11.10
CA ASP A 66 -15.32 10.98 10.99
C ASP A 66 -16.75 10.88 10.45
N GLN A 67 -17.76 11.20 11.27
CA GLN A 67 -19.15 11.22 10.83
C GLN A 67 -19.57 12.55 10.17
N LYS A 68 -18.90 13.65 10.51
CA LYS A 68 -19.19 14.98 9.96
C LYS A 68 -17.94 15.84 9.91
N GLN A 69 -18.03 16.95 9.18
CA GLN A 69 -16.97 17.96 9.15
C GLN A 69 -16.74 18.54 10.54
N ALA A 70 -15.48 18.63 10.95
CA ALA A 70 -15.10 19.32 12.18
C ALA A 70 -15.47 20.81 12.06
N SER A 71 -16.47 21.25 12.83
CA SER A 71 -16.84 22.66 12.97
C SER A 71 -15.86 23.32 13.94
N TYR A 72 -14.85 24.01 13.42
CA TYR A 72 -13.96 24.85 14.24
C TYR A 72 -14.65 26.17 14.60
N ALA A 73 -15.56 26.11 15.56
CA ALA A 73 -16.07 27.28 16.28
C ALA A 73 -16.27 26.89 17.75
N GLY A 74 -15.21 27.00 18.56
CA GLY A 74 -15.29 27.13 20.01
C GLY A 74 -15.85 25.97 20.86
N SER A 75 -16.28 24.84 20.30
CA SER A 75 -16.86 23.76 21.11
C SER A 75 -16.28 22.37 20.80
N ARG A 76 -15.79 21.75 21.88
CA ARG A 76 -15.46 20.34 22.13
C ARG A 76 -15.36 19.37 20.92
N MET A 77 -14.11 18.96 20.71
CA MET A 77 -13.57 17.94 19.79
C MET A 77 -14.17 16.53 20.02
N HIS A 78 -15.47 16.31 19.79
CA HIS A 78 -16.07 14.99 19.99
C HIS A 78 -17.17 14.68 18.97
N ASN A 79 -16.78 14.27 17.76
CA ASN A 79 -17.61 13.41 16.89
C ASN A 79 -16.73 12.44 16.08
N ALA A 80 -15.55 12.08 16.60
CA ALA A 80 -14.74 11.00 16.07
C ALA A 80 -15.08 9.76 16.89
N GLU A 81 -15.71 8.78 16.25
CA GLU A 81 -15.96 7.50 16.90
C GLU A 81 -14.68 6.69 16.79
N HIS A 82 -14.01 6.51 17.94
CA HIS A 82 -12.73 5.82 17.99
C HIS A 82 -12.88 4.31 18.11
N GLY A 83 -14.09 3.75 18.19
CA GLY A 83 -14.28 2.31 18.41
C GLY A 83 -15.69 1.78 18.14
N GLY A 84 -16.31 2.22 17.06
CA GLY A 84 -17.54 1.61 16.55
C GLY A 84 -17.25 0.37 15.70
N GLU A 85 -18.29 -0.43 15.45
CA GLU A 85 -18.27 -1.64 14.62
C GLU A 85 -17.51 -1.42 13.29
N VAL A 86 -17.76 -0.28 12.63
CA VAL A 86 -17.11 0.09 11.37
C VAL A 86 -15.58 0.22 11.50
N VAL A 87 -15.08 0.75 12.62
CA VAL A 87 -13.64 0.92 12.87
C VAL A 87 -13.01 -0.45 13.20
N GLU A 88 -13.72 -1.29 13.94
CA GLU A 88 -13.27 -2.64 14.29
C GLU A 88 -13.18 -3.55 13.07
N GLU A 89 -14.22 -3.55 12.23
CA GLU A 89 -14.24 -4.29 10.96
C GLU A 89 -13.08 -3.87 10.05
N GLU A 90 -12.83 -2.56 9.96
CA GLU A 90 -11.73 -2.05 9.15
C GLU A 90 -10.36 -2.46 9.70
N ILE A 91 -10.16 -2.43 11.02
CA ILE A 91 -8.93 -2.95 11.64
C ILE A 91 -8.78 -4.43 11.33
N GLY A 92 -9.84 -5.22 11.45
CA GLY A 92 -9.83 -6.64 11.08
C GLY A 92 -9.42 -6.86 9.63
N ARG A 93 -9.97 -6.05 8.71
CA ARG A 93 -9.63 -6.10 7.29
C ARG A 93 -8.16 -5.75 7.01
N LEU A 94 -7.64 -4.69 7.64
CA LEU A 94 -6.25 -4.26 7.48
C LEU A 94 -5.27 -5.28 8.08
N ASN A 95 -5.61 -5.84 9.24
CA ASN A 95 -4.82 -6.88 9.87
C ASN A 95 -4.77 -8.14 8.99
N GLY A 96 -5.91 -8.57 8.45
CA GLY A 96 -5.96 -9.71 7.52
C GLY A 96 -5.13 -9.49 6.25
N LEU A 97 -5.09 -8.26 5.72
CA LEU A 97 -4.21 -7.92 4.59
C LEU A 97 -2.73 -8.03 4.98
N ALA A 98 -2.35 -7.49 6.13
CA ALA A 98 -0.99 -7.55 6.65
C ALA A 98 -0.53 -9.01 6.92
N SER A 99 -1.41 -9.85 7.48
CA SER A 99 -1.12 -11.28 7.69
C SER A 99 -0.91 -12.02 6.36
N ARG A 100 -1.71 -11.74 5.34
CA ARG A 100 -1.52 -12.33 4.00
C ARG A 100 -0.18 -11.96 3.37
N ILE A 101 0.25 -10.71 3.55
CA ILE A 101 1.57 -10.25 3.11
C ILE A 101 2.66 -11.00 3.86
N ALA A 102 2.57 -11.08 5.19
CA ALA A 102 3.55 -11.80 6.01
C ALA A 102 3.71 -13.26 5.58
N ASN A 103 2.60 -13.96 5.31
CA ASN A 103 2.62 -15.34 4.85
C ASN A 103 3.21 -15.49 3.44
N ARG A 104 3.02 -14.51 2.55
CA ARG A 104 3.67 -14.53 1.23
C ARG A 104 5.19 -14.38 1.39
N VAL A 105 5.63 -13.48 2.26
CA VAL A 105 7.06 -13.26 2.51
C VAL A 105 7.73 -14.52 3.06
N SER A 106 7.07 -15.28 3.94
CA SER A 106 7.64 -16.56 4.41
C SER A 106 7.77 -17.58 3.29
N HIS A 107 6.74 -17.76 2.45
CA HIS A 107 6.77 -18.76 1.38
C HIS A 107 7.78 -18.45 0.26
N VAL A 108 8.07 -17.17 -0.02
CA VAL A 108 9.09 -16.79 -1.02
C VAL A 108 10.51 -17.13 -0.56
N ASN A 109 10.76 -17.14 0.76
CA ASN A 109 12.09 -17.46 1.28
C ASN A 109 12.42 -18.97 1.28
N ASP A 110 11.44 -19.83 1.03
CA ASP A 110 11.57 -21.29 1.05
C ASP A 110 11.72 -21.93 -0.35
N GLU A 111 11.56 -21.15 -1.44
CA GLU A 111 11.67 -21.63 -2.83
C GLU A 111 12.93 -21.05 -3.51
N PRO A 112 13.78 -21.86 -4.16
CA PRO A 112 14.84 -21.34 -5.03
C PRO A 112 14.18 -20.65 -6.23
N SER A 113 14.68 -19.47 -6.60
CA SER A 113 14.17 -18.66 -7.72
C SER A 113 14.21 -19.43 -9.05
N ASP A 114 13.14 -20.17 -9.40
CA ASP A 114 12.82 -20.54 -10.79
C ASP A 114 12.05 -19.37 -11.39
N ASP A 115 12.79 -18.42 -11.99
CA ASP A 115 12.23 -17.36 -12.83
C ASP A 115 11.47 -18.03 -14.00
N GLY A 116 10.17 -18.28 -13.78
CA GLY A 116 9.23 -18.91 -14.70
C GLY A 116 8.92 -18.11 -15.98
N LEU A 117 9.82 -17.22 -16.41
CA LEU A 117 9.76 -16.55 -17.71
C LEU A 117 10.39 -17.36 -18.84
N ASN A 118 11.04 -18.50 -18.57
CA ASN A 118 11.68 -19.35 -19.60
C ASN A 118 10.84 -20.54 -20.09
N LYS A 119 9.55 -20.66 -19.72
CA LYS A 119 8.72 -21.84 -20.08
C LYS A 119 7.64 -21.54 -21.13
N ILE A 120 7.92 -20.64 -22.07
CA ILE A 120 7.11 -20.49 -23.30
C ILE A 120 7.96 -20.87 -24.51
N GLY A 121 7.86 -22.15 -24.89
CA GLY A 121 7.95 -22.60 -26.27
C GLY A 121 9.34 -22.90 -26.85
N HIS A 122 9.85 -24.10 -26.62
CA HIS A 122 10.66 -24.80 -27.62
C HIS A 122 10.08 -26.20 -27.85
N GLY A 123 9.07 -26.25 -28.72
CA GLY A 123 8.79 -27.44 -29.51
C GLY A 123 9.77 -27.46 -30.68
N ASP A 124 10.30 -28.65 -30.97
CA ASP A 124 11.33 -28.94 -31.95
C ASP A 124 11.11 -28.28 -33.31
N LEU A 125 12.02 -27.37 -33.69
CA LEU A 125 12.28 -27.05 -35.10
C LEU A 125 13.79 -26.93 -35.31
N ALA A 126 14.25 -27.61 -36.36
CA ALA A 126 15.62 -27.89 -36.69
C ALA A 126 16.53 -26.65 -36.71
N SER A 127 17.79 -26.90 -36.35
CA SER A 127 18.88 -25.94 -36.37
C SER A 127 19.13 -25.39 -37.79
N GLU A 128 18.89 -24.10 -37.99
CA GLU A 128 19.65 -23.30 -38.95
C GLU A 128 20.41 -22.22 -38.19
N LYS A 129 21.75 -22.28 -38.27
CA LYS A 129 22.64 -21.29 -37.66
C LYS A 129 22.55 -19.99 -38.47
N ILE A 130 21.85 -19.00 -37.94
CA ILE A 130 21.93 -17.63 -38.45
C ILE A 130 22.84 -16.84 -37.51
N GLU A 131 24.04 -16.50 -37.98
CA GLU A 131 24.95 -15.63 -37.22
C GLU A 131 24.43 -14.18 -37.21
N PRO A 132 24.30 -13.53 -36.03
CA PRO A 132 23.89 -12.15 -35.98
C PRO A 132 25.07 -11.23 -36.34
N LYS A 133 24.95 -10.53 -37.48
CA LYS A 133 25.80 -9.37 -37.80
C LYS A 133 25.63 -8.31 -36.70
N LYS A 134 26.71 -8.05 -35.95
CA LYS A 134 26.77 -6.97 -34.96
C LYS A 134 26.65 -5.61 -35.67
N ILE A 135 25.50 -4.95 -35.52
CA ILE A 135 25.32 -3.55 -35.89
C ILE A 135 25.38 -2.72 -34.61
N SER A 136 26.45 -1.94 -34.48
CA SER A 136 26.72 -1.03 -33.38
C SER A 136 25.80 0.19 -33.44
N TRP A 137 25.07 0.43 -32.35
CA TRP A 137 24.08 1.51 -32.19
C TRP A 137 24.70 2.89 -31.87
N TRP A 138 26.01 3.08 -32.07
CA TRP A 138 26.72 4.34 -31.75
C TRP A 138 27.21 5.15 -32.96
N ARG A 139 26.78 4.82 -34.18
CA ARG A 139 27.30 5.45 -35.42
C ARG A 139 26.31 6.36 -36.17
N ARG A 140 25.41 7.07 -35.46
CA ARG A 140 24.41 7.97 -36.08
C ARG A 140 24.30 9.39 -35.51
N ILE A 141 25.33 9.88 -34.80
CA ILE A 141 25.33 11.25 -34.22
C ILE A 141 26.35 12.23 -34.85
N PHE A 142 27.18 11.81 -35.81
CA PHE A 142 28.03 12.76 -36.53
C PHE A 142 28.02 12.49 -38.03
N ILE A 143 27.17 13.23 -38.74
CA ILE A 143 27.40 13.94 -40.01
C ILE A 143 26.25 14.93 -40.20
#